data_AF-A0A9Q4GYS6-F1
#
_entry.id   AF-A0A9Q4GYS6-F1
#
_cell.length_a   1.000
_cell.length_b   1.000
_cell.length_c   1.000
_cell.angle_alpha   90.00
_cell.angle_beta   90.00
_cell.angle_gamma   90.00
#
_symmetry.space_group_name_H-M   'P 1'
#
loop_
_entity.id
_entity.type
_entity.pdbx_description
1 polymer ?
#
loop_
_entity_poly.entity_id
_entity_poly.type
_entity_poly.pdbx_seq_one_letter_code
_entity_poly.pdbx_strand_id
1 'polypeptide(L)' 'SGLVVYGCVRDSVALDALDLGIKALGTNPRKSGKTGAGVVGEPVEIGGVWIRPGQTVVSDEDGIVVLPAG' A
#
# COMPACT_ATOMS: atom_id res chain seq x y z
N SER A 1 7.68 -9.83 -1.80
CA SER A 1 6.75 -9.06 -0.94
C SER A 1 6.55 -7.68 -1.55
N GLY A 2 5.64 -6.85 -1.05
CA GLY A 2 5.26 -5.62 -1.74
C GLY A 2 4.59 -4.58 -0.85
N LEU A 3 4.18 -3.47 -1.45
CA LEU A 3 3.48 -2.37 -0.80
C LEU A 3 2.10 -2.15 -1.44
N VAL A 4 1.09 -1.94 -0.59
CA VAL A 4 -0.21 -1.38 -0.97
C VAL A 4 -0.28 0.04 -0.41
N VAL A 5 -0.53 1.02 -1.28
CA VAL A 5 -0.61 2.43 -0.93
C VAL A 5 -2.01 2.93 -1.26
N TYR A 6 -2.83 3.20 -0.24
CA TYR A 6 -4.12 3.88 -0.43
C TYR A 6 -3.91 5.39 -0.65
N GLY A 7 -3.34 5.71 -1.81
CA GLY A 7 -2.86 7.02 -2.20
C GLY A 7 -2.10 6.95 -3.52
N CYS A 8 -1.36 8.02 -3.84
CA CYS A 8 -0.55 8.08 -5.06
C CYS A 8 0.93 7.78 -4.78
N VAL A 9 1.60 7.22 -5.78
CA VAL A 9 3.07 7.07 -5.81
C VAL A 9 3.70 8.01 -6.84
N ARG A 10 5.03 8.04 -6.93
CA ARG A 10 5.77 8.78 -7.98
C ARG A 10 6.88 7.90 -8.53
N ASP A 11 7.55 8.38 -9.57
CA ASP A 11 8.66 7.67 -10.23
C ASP A 11 8.23 6.30 -10.78
N SER A 12 7.00 6.20 -11.31
CA SER A 12 6.37 4.94 -11.73
C SER A 12 7.22 4.13 -12.71
N VAL A 13 7.93 4.78 -13.65
CA VAL A 13 8.84 4.10 -14.59
C VAL A 13 9.99 3.40 -13.87
N ALA A 14 10.54 4.04 -12.83
CA ALA A 14 11.61 3.43 -12.05
C ALA A 14 11.08 2.33 -11.13
N LEU A 15 9.88 2.50 -10.58
CA LEU A 15 9.22 1.49 -9.75
C LEU A 15 8.88 0.22 -10.52
N ASP A 16 8.46 0.34 -11.78
CA ASP A 16 8.12 -0.77 -12.68
C ASP A 16 9.33 -1.66 -13.02
N ALA A 17 10.55 -1.11 -12.91
CA ALA A 17 11.79 -1.86 -13.13
C ALA A 17 12.27 -2.65 -11.89
N LEU A 18 11.58 -2.54 -10.75
CA LEU A 18 11.96 -3.22 -9.50
C LEU A 18 11.26 -4.58 -9.42
N ASP A 19 11.97 -5.57 -8.86
CA ASP A 19 11.36 -6.83 -8.40
C ASP A 19 10.60 -6.63 -7.08
N LEU A 20 9.61 -5.73 -7.09
CA LEU A 20 8.81 -5.32 -5.94
C LEU A 20 7.37 -5.03 -6.37
N GLY A 21 6.41 -5.77 -5.81
CA GLY A 21 4.99 -5.52 -6.06
C GLY A 21 4.53 -4.20 -5.42
N ILE A 22 3.95 -3.30 -6.21
CA ILE A 22 3.40 -2.02 -5.73
C ILE A 22 2.00 -1.82 -6.30
N LYS A 23 1.00 -1.67 -5.43
CA LYS A 23 -0.37 -1.29 -5.82
C LYS A 23 -0.74 0.06 -5.21
N ALA A 24 -1.19 0.98 -6.04
CA ALA A 24 -1.53 2.36 -5.65
C ALA A 24 -2.76 2.86 -6.43
N LEU A 25 -3.38 3.95 -5.98
CA LEU A 25 -4.55 4.55 -6.65
C LEU A 25 -4.18 5.37 -7.90
N GLY A 26 -2.91 5.73 -8.06
CA GLY A 26 -2.43 6.52 -9.20
C GLY A 26 -1.03 7.08 -8.96
N THR A 27 -0.63 8.01 -9.83
CA THR A 27 0.65 8.70 -9.75
C THR A 27 0.48 10.19 -9.44
N ASN A 28 1.40 10.75 -8.65
CA ASN A 28 1.47 12.18 -8.37
C ASN A 28 2.94 12.61 -8.23
N PRO A 29 3.47 13.50 -9.09
CA PRO A 29 4.88 13.90 -9.05
C PRO A 29 5.22 14.73 -7.80
N ARG A 30 4.23 15.37 -7.16
CA ARG A 30 4.45 16.20 -5.99
C ARG A 30 4.80 15.34 -4.78
N LYS A 31 5.98 15.58 -4.20
CA LYS A 31 6.40 14.93 -2.96
C LYS A 31 5.46 15.25 -1.79
N SER A 32 5.30 14.30 -0.87
CA SER A 32 4.63 14.52 0.42
C SER A 32 5.43 15.48 1.31
N GLY A 33 4.74 16.08 2.28
CA GLY A 33 5.39 16.81 3.37
C GLY A 33 6.08 15.85 4.34
N LYS A 34 7.19 16.28 4.95
CA LYS A 34 7.92 15.52 5.98
C LYS A 34 7.62 16.09 7.38
N THR A 35 6.38 15.97 7.82
CA THR A 35 5.89 16.57 9.08
C THR A 35 6.08 15.67 10.30
N GLY A 36 6.45 14.40 10.10
CA GLY A 36 6.47 13.40 11.18
C GLY A 36 5.10 12.90 11.61
N ALA A 37 4.02 13.32 10.93
CA ALA A 37 2.68 12.85 11.20
C ALA A 37 2.45 11.43 10.64
N GLY A 38 1.75 10.60 11.41
CA GLY A 38 1.41 9.23 11.07
C GLY A 38 1.45 8.33 12.29
N VAL A 39 0.84 7.16 12.18
CA VAL A 39 0.90 6.08 13.19
C VAL A 39 1.38 4.80 12.51
N VAL A 40 2.04 3.93 13.27
CA VAL A 40 2.57 2.66 12.77
C VAL A 40 2.04 1.55 13.66
N GLY A 41 1.60 0.44 13.04
CA GLY A 41 1.05 -0.69 13.78
C GLY A 41 -0.39 -0.50 14.24
N GLU A 42 -1.10 0.50 13.71
CA GLU A 42 -2.53 0.69 13.97
C GLU A 42 -3.38 0.04 12.87
N PRO A 43 -4.56 -0.51 13.22
CA PRO A 43 -5.53 -0.95 12.22
C PRO A 43 -5.93 0.17 11.25
N VAL A 44 -6.11 -0.19 9.98
CA VAL A 44 -6.59 0.74 8.95
C VAL A 44 -7.79 0.14 8.22
N GLU A 45 -8.73 0.99 7.82
CA GLU A 45 -9.86 0.61 6.98
C GLU A 45 -9.68 1.20 5.57
N ILE A 46 -9.65 0.34 4.56
CA ILE A 46 -9.50 0.72 3.16
C ILE A 46 -10.63 0.07 2.37
N GLY A 47 -11.45 0.88 1.67
CA GLY A 47 -12.55 0.35 0.84
C GLY A 47 -13.56 -0.51 1.62
N GLY A 48 -13.79 -0.24 2.91
CA GLY A 48 -14.68 -1.03 3.78
C GLY A 48 -14.05 -2.31 4.35
N VAL A 49 -12.75 -2.54 4.14
CA VAL A 49 -12.02 -3.70 4.65
C VAL A 49 -11.03 -3.27 5.72
N TRP A 50 -11.14 -3.89 6.90
CA TRP A 50 -10.17 -3.70 7.99
C TRP A 50 -8.92 -4.54 7.77
N ILE A 51 -7.76 -3.89 7.84
CA ILE A 51 -6.43 -4.51 7.84
C ILE A 51 -5.79 -4.23 9.19
N ARG A 52 -5.42 -5.29 9.90
CA ARG A 52 -4.82 -5.25 11.23
C ARG A 52 -3.39 -5.78 11.19
N PRO A 53 -2.50 -5.30 12.07
CA PRO A 53 -1.17 -5.89 12.23
C PRO A 53 -1.23 -7.40 12.45
N GLY A 54 -0.33 -8.15 11.80
CA GLY A 54 -0.28 -9.61 11.87
C GLY A 54 -1.14 -10.33 10.82
N GLN A 55 -2.03 -9.62 10.11
CA GLN A 55 -2.73 -10.19 8.95
C GLN A 55 -1.84 -10.18 7.71
N THR A 56 -2.11 -11.11 6.79
CA THR A 56 -1.43 -11.16 5.49
C THR A 56 -2.30 -10.53 4.42
N VAL A 57 -1.70 -9.66 3.61
CA VAL A 57 -2.33 -9.06 2.44
C VAL A 57 -1.75 -9.71 1.18
N VAL A 58 -2.62 -10.22 0.31
CA VAL A 58 -2.25 -10.82 -0.99
C VAL A 58 -2.85 -9.97 -2.10
N SER A 59 -2.11 -9.78 -3.19
CA SER A 59 -2.49 -8.91 -4.29
C SER A 59 -2.01 -9.45 -5.63
N ASP A 60 -2.82 -9.28 -6.65
CA ASP A 60 -2.55 -9.60 -8.07
C ASP A 60 -3.17 -8.52 -8.98
N GLU A 61 -3.29 -8.79 -10.28
CA GLU A 61 -3.89 -7.92 -11.28
C GLU A 61 -5.39 -7.66 -11.02
N ASP A 62 -6.11 -8.64 -10.51
CA ASP A 62 -7.56 -8.56 -10.28
C ASP A 62 -7.90 -7.79 -9.00
N GLY A 63 -7.11 -7.95 -7.93
CA GLY A 63 -7.47 -7.32 -6.67
C GLY A 63 -6.51 -7.51 -5.51
N ILE A 64 -7.08 -7.31 -4.31
CA ILE A 64 -6.41 -7.44 -3.03
C ILE A 64 -7.32 -8.23 -2.10
N VAL A 65 -6.77 -9.20 -1.39
CA VAL A 65 -7.46 -9.95 -0.34
C VAL A 65 -6.68 -9.89 0.97
N VAL A 66 -7.41 -9.87 2.09
CA VAL A 66 -6.85 -9.86 3.44
C VAL A 66 -7.15 -11.21 4.08
N LEU A 67 -6.10 -11.93 4.47
CA LEU A 67 -6.22 -13.20 5.15
C LEU A 67 -6.35 -12.98 6.68
N PRO A 68 -7.01 -13.89 7.40
CA PRO A 68 -6.98 -13.90 8.87
C PRO A 68 -5.53 -13.91 9.40
N ALA A 69 -5.32 -13.40 10.61
CA ALA A 69 -4.05 -13.59 11.29
C ALA A 69 -3.83 -15.10 11.53
N GLY A 70 -2.59 -15.54 11.34
CA GLY A 70 -2.17 -16.92 11.65
C GLY A 70 -2.12 -17.20 13.14
#